data_AF-A0A382AF17-F1
#
_entry.id   AF-A0A382AF17-F1
#
_cell.length_a   1.000
_cell.length_b   1.000
_cell.length_c   1.000
_cell.angle_alpha   90.00
_cell.angle_beta   90.00
_cell.angle_gamma   90.00
#
_symmetry.space_group_name_H-M   'P 1'
#
loop_
_entity.id
_entity.type
_entity.pdbx_description
1 polymer ?
#
loop_
_entity_poly.entity_id
_entity_poly.type
_entity_poly.pdbx_seq_one_letter_code
_entity_poly.pdbx_strand_id
1 'polypeptide(L)'
;MEQNKKDELDKKWNTIVLKALSDEEFKKKLVKDPASVMVENGLSIPEGCKIGEASGGIVGLQLPPKASDDIKEEAKWWKWRLEMTHDFGKDEQKSSSEASSSAPLIDMTPEM
;
A
#
# COMPACT_ATOMS: atom_id res chain seq x y z
N MET A 1 2.22 -19.23 10.40
CA MET A 1 1.77 -19.32 9.01
C MET A 1 2.60 -20.32 8.25
N GLU A 2 1.93 -21.36 7.76
CA GLU A 2 2.49 -22.28 6.77
C GLU A 2 2.97 -21.54 5.52
N GLN A 3 4.15 -21.91 5.01
CA GLN A 3 4.77 -21.31 3.83
C GLN A 3 3.82 -21.27 2.62
N ASN A 4 2.99 -22.32 2.44
CA ASN A 4 2.00 -22.40 1.36
C ASN A 4 0.98 -21.27 1.41
N LYS A 5 0.53 -20.88 2.62
CA LYS A 5 -0.51 -19.87 2.77
C LYS A 5 0.01 -18.45 2.51
N LYS A 6 1.28 -18.18 2.85
CA LYS A 6 1.97 -16.94 2.47
C LYS A 6 2.06 -16.81 0.95
N ASP A 7 2.42 -17.90 0.28
CA ASP A 7 2.60 -17.94 -1.17
C ASP A 7 1.28 -17.69 -1.92
N GLU A 8 0.18 -18.26 -1.45
CA GLU A 8 -1.16 -18.03 -2.02
C GLU A 8 -1.61 -16.57 -1.85
N LEU A 9 -1.40 -15.99 -0.66
CA LEU A 9 -1.69 -14.59 -0.39
C LEU A 9 -0.85 -13.65 -1.25
N ASP A 10 0.44 -13.95 -1.41
CA ASP A 10 1.35 -13.13 -2.21
C ASP A 10 1.00 -13.19 -3.70
N LYS A 11 0.67 -14.37 -4.24
CA LYS A 11 0.20 -14.53 -5.63
C LYS A 11 -1.06 -13.71 -5.91
N LYS A 12 -2.04 -13.77 -5.00
CA LYS A 12 -3.28 -12.99 -5.15
C LYS A 12 -3.00 -11.49 -5.03
N TRP A 13 -2.18 -11.07 -4.06
CA TRP A 13 -1.75 -9.66 -3.95
C TRP A 13 -1.00 -9.18 -5.19
N ASN A 14 -0.10 -9.98 -5.75
CA ASN A 14 0.65 -9.62 -6.95
C ASN A 14 -0.30 -9.43 -8.13
N THR A 15 -1.32 -10.27 -8.26
CA THR A 15 -2.38 -10.11 -9.29
C THR A 15 -3.13 -8.79 -9.11
N ILE A 16 -3.44 -8.40 -7.87
CA ILE A 16 -4.09 -7.12 -7.55
C ILE A 16 -3.19 -5.94 -7.95
N VAL A 17 -1.90 -6.01 -7.66
CA VAL A 17 -0.95 -4.95 -8.02
C VAL A 17 -0.75 -4.86 -9.52
N LEU A 18 -0.61 -5.98 -10.23
CA LEU A 18 -0.52 -6.00 -11.69
C LEU A 18 -1.76 -5.35 -12.34
N LYS A 19 -2.94 -5.62 -11.78
CA LYS A 19 -4.18 -4.97 -12.19
C LYS A 19 -4.15 -3.47 -11.91
N ALA A 20 -3.69 -3.06 -10.74
CA ALA A 20 -3.52 -1.65 -10.38
C ALA A 20 -2.53 -0.91 -11.29
N LEU A 21 -1.44 -1.57 -11.70
CA LEU A 21 -0.48 -0.99 -12.64
C LEU A 21 -1.08 -0.75 -14.03
N SER A 22 -2.08 -1.54 -14.41
CA SER A 22 -2.75 -1.43 -15.72
C SER A 22 -3.99 -0.51 -15.68
N ASP A 23 -4.57 -0.29 -14.50
CA ASP A 23 -5.83 0.41 -14.30
C ASP A 23 -5.65 1.54 -13.28
N GLU A 24 -5.54 2.78 -13.77
CA GLU A 24 -5.20 3.94 -12.94
C GLU A 24 -6.29 4.27 -11.92
N GLU A 25 -7.57 4.04 -12.24
CA GLU A 25 -8.67 4.19 -11.27
C GLU A 25 -8.56 3.15 -10.15
N PHE A 26 -8.22 1.92 -10.51
CA PHE A 26 -7.94 0.86 -9.54
C PHE A 26 -6.72 1.19 -8.67
N LYS A 27 -5.63 1.73 -9.24
CA LYS A 27 -4.45 2.21 -8.46
C LYS A 27 -4.86 3.27 -7.45
N LYS A 28 -5.65 4.27 -7.84
CA LYS A 28 -6.14 5.32 -6.94
C LYS A 28 -6.98 4.74 -5.81
N LYS A 29 -7.85 3.77 -6.10
CA LYS A 29 -8.61 3.05 -5.08
C LYS A 29 -7.72 2.22 -4.16
N LEU A 30 -6.73 1.52 -4.72
CA LEU A 30 -5.80 0.68 -3.97
C LEU A 30 -4.92 1.52 -3.02
N VAL A 31 -4.48 2.71 -3.45
CA VAL A 31 -3.73 3.64 -2.59
C VAL A 31 -4.62 4.23 -1.50
N LYS A 32 -5.88 4.54 -1.82
CA LYS A 32 -6.83 5.13 -0.89
C LYS A 32 -7.35 4.13 0.14
N ASP A 33 -7.69 2.92 -0.30
CA ASP A 33 -8.21 1.86 0.55
C ASP A 33 -7.68 0.48 0.09
N PRO A 34 -6.42 0.15 0.43
CA PRO A 34 -5.81 -1.08 -0.04
C PRO A 34 -6.52 -2.33 0.50
N ALA A 35 -7.07 -2.27 1.72
CA ALA A 35 -7.71 -3.43 2.33
C ALA A 35 -9.05 -3.78 1.67
N SER A 36 -9.91 -2.79 1.36
CA SER A 36 -11.14 -3.07 0.61
C SER A 36 -10.84 -3.68 -0.75
N VAL A 37 -9.90 -3.09 -1.50
CA VAL A 37 -9.54 -3.59 -2.83
C VAL A 37 -8.99 -5.01 -2.75
N MET A 38 -8.14 -5.30 -1.76
CA MET A 38 -7.61 -6.65 -1.55
C MET A 38 -8.75 -7.65 -1.25
N VAL A 39 -9.67 -7.33 -0.35
CA VAL A 39 -10.82 -8.20 -0.04
C VAL A 39 -11.73 -8.43 -1.24
N GLU A 40 -12.06 -7.38 -2.00
CA GLU A 40 -12.89 -7.48 -3.19
C GLU A 40 -12.28 -8.38 -4.30
N ASN A 41 -10.94 -8.47 -4.36
CA ASN A 41 -10.24 -9.30 -5.34
C ASN A 41 -9.95 -10.73 -4.82
N GLY A 42 -10.60 -11.14 -3.72
CA GLY A 42 -10.54 -12.52 -3.21
C GLY A 42 -9.43 -12.77 -2.20
N LEU A 43 -8.89 -11.71 -1.60
CA LEU A 43 -7.96 -11.79 -0.47
C LEU A 43 -8.78 -11.83 0.83
N SER A 44 -8.90 -13.00 1.45
CA SER A 44 -9.63 -13.12 2.71
C SER A 44 -8.82 -12.58 3.87
N ILE A 45 -9.44 -11.75 4.70
CA ILE A 45 -8.85 -11.34 5.97
C ILE A 45 -8.83 -12.51 6.96
N PRO A 46 -7.80 -12.59 7.81
CA PRO A 46 -7.70 -13.60 8.85
C PRO A 46 -8.93 -13.62 9.75
N GLU A 47 -9.32 -14.80 10.20
CA GLU A 47 -10.54 -15.00 10.99
C GLU A 47 -10.51 -14.18 12.29
N GLY A 48 -11.57 -13.40 12.52
CA GLY A 48 -11.69 -12.51 13.67
C GLY A 48 -10.92 -11.19 13.56
N CYS A 49 -10.12 -10.97 12.50
CA CYS A 49 -9.53 -9.67 12.23
C CYS A 49 -10.54 -8.73 11.56
N LYS A 50 -10.47 -7.45 11.90
CA LYS A 50 -11.29 -6.40 11.29
C LYS A 50 -10.41 -5.43 10.53
N ILE A 51 -10.84 -5.03 9.34
CA ILE A 51 -10.25 -3.91 8.62
C ILE A 51 -10.77 -2.63 9.28
N GLY A 52 -9.87 -1.70 9.59
CA GLY A 52 -10.22 -0.39 10.11
C GLY A 52 -9.19 0.66 9.72
N GLU A 53 -9.62 1.91 9.65
CA GLU A 53 -8.68 3.03 9.50
C GLU A 53 -7.85 3.19 10.78
N ALA A 54 -6.54 3.19 10.64
CA ALA A 54 -5.61 3.55 11.69
C ALA A 54 -5.35 5.06 11.70
N SER A 55 -4.86 5.59 12.82
CA SER A 55 -4.48 7.00 12.94
C SER A 55 -3.44 7.37 11.89
N GLY A 56 -3.80 8.30 10.99
CA GLY A 56 -2.96 8.73 9.87
C GLY A 56 -3.52 8.43 8.49
N GLY A 57 -4.75 7.90 8.38
CA GLY A 57 -5.40 7.58 7.09
C GLY A 57 -4.88 6.30 6.44
N ILE A 58 -4.11 5.51 7.19
CA ILE A 58 -3.59 4.22 6.74
C ILE A 58 -4.61 3.17 7.11
N VAL A 59 -5.08 2.40 6.14
CA VAL A 59 -5.96 1.26 6.42
C VAL A 59 -5.13 0.16 7.06
N GLY A 60 -5.54 -0.26 8.26
CA GLY A 60 -4.86 -1.25 9.07
C GLY A 60 -5.76 -2.45 9.39
N LEU A 61 -5.12 -3.51 9.88
CA LEU A 61 -5.82 -4.70 10.35
C LEU A 61 -5.81 -4.74 11.89
N GLN A 62 -6.99 -4.82 12.49
CA GLN A 62 -7.17 -4.93 13.93
C GLN A 62 -7.24 -6.40 14.33
N LEU A 63 -6.22 -6.86 15.06
CA LEU A 63 -6.16 -8.22 15.58
C LEU A 63 -7.10 -8.41 16.78
N PRO A 64 -7.84 -9.52 16.86
CA PRO A 64 -8.60 -9.86 18.04
C PRO A 64 -7.66 -10.33 19.17
N PRO A 65 -7.99 -10.05 20.45
CA PRO A 65 -7.15 -10.44 21.59
C PRO A 65 -7.02 -11.95 21.80
N LYS A 66 -7.88 -12.75 21.14
CA LYS A 66 -7.87 -14.22 21.17
C LYS A 66 -7.28 -14.86 19.90
N ALA A 67 -6.57 -14.11 19.06
CA ALA A 67 -5.95 -14.66 17.86
C ALA A 67 -4.90 -15.75 18.21
N SER A 68 -4.97 -16.89 17.53
CA SER A 68 -3.89 -17.88 17.52
C SER A 68 -2.65 -17.35 16.80
N ASP A 69 -1.48 -17.93 17.06
CA ASP A 69 -0.22 -17.49 16.45
C ASP A 69 -0.25 -17.52 14.91
N ASP A 70 -0.95 -18.47 14.30
CA ASP A 70 -1.14 -18.50 12.85
C ASP A 70 -1.87 -17.25 12.31
N ILE A 71 -2.96 -16.86 12.98
CA ILE A 71 -3.75 -15.65 12.68
C ILE A 71 -2.92 -14.39 12.93
N LYS A 72 -2.09 -14.36 13.99
CA LYS A 72 -1.18 -13.22 14.25
C LYS A 72 -0.16 -13.05 13.14
N GLU A 73 0.40 -14.13 12.62
CA GLU A 73 1.35 -14.08 11.52
C GLU A 73 0.70 -13.65 10.20
N GLU A 74 -0.54 -14.10 9.94
CA GLU A 74 -1.33 -13.63 8.79
C GLU A 74 -1.66 -12.15 8.90
N ALA A 75 -2.08 -11.71 10.07
CA ALA A 75 -2.38 -10.31 10.30
C ALA A 75 -1.12 -9.42 10.20
N LYS A 76 0.06 -9.91 10.61
CA LYS A 76 1.34 -9.21 10.39
C LYS A 76 1.65 -9.07 8.91
N TRP A 77 1.45 -10.13 8.12
CA TRP A 77 1.64 -10.08 6.67
C TRP A 77 0.71 -9.04 6.03
N TRP A 78 -0.57 -9.07 6.39
CA TRP A 78 -1.57 -8.09 5.94
C TRP A 78 -1.17 -6.67 6.31
N LYS A 79 -0.82 -6.43 7.59
CA LYS A 79 -0.40 -5.10 8.05
C LYS A 79 0.80 -4.58 7.28
N TRP A 80 1.85 -5.39 7.14
CA TRP A 80 3.05 -5.02 6.37
C TRP A 80 2.71 -4.69 4.92
N ARG A 81 1.78 -5.46 4.32
CA ARG A 81 1.41 -5.27 2.92
C ARG A 81 0.56 -4.03 2.67
N LEU A 82 -0.37 -3.73 3.57
CA LEU A 82 -1.16 -2.50 3.54
C LEU A 82 -0.26 -1.26 3.68
N GLU A 83 0.75 -1.31 4.58
CA GLU A 83 1.71 -0.21 4.70
C GLU A 83 2.55 -0.04 3.43
N MET A 84 3.04 -1.13 2.82
CA MET A 84 3.80 -1.07 1.57
C MET A 84 2.97 -0.48 0.42
N THR A 85 1.70 -0.88 0.29
CA THR A 85 0.81 -0.39 -0.77
C THR A 85 0.40 1.07 -0.53
N HIS A 86 0.25 1.50 0.72
CA HIS A 86 0.03 2.91 1.05
C HIS A 86 1.28 3.76 0.71
N ASP A 87 2.48 3.26 1.00
CA ASP A 87 3.74 3.94 0.66
C ASP A 87 3.96 4.05 -0.87
N PHE A 88 3.54 3.02 -1.63
CA PHE A 88 3.58 3.01 -3.10
C PHE A 88 2.84 4.19 -3.73
N GLY A 89 1.75 4.67 -3.12
CA GLY A 89 1.04 5.86 -3.59
C GLY A 89 1.69 7.18 -3.18
N LYS A 90 2.56 7.16 -2.18
CA LYS A 90 3.18 8.34 -1.58
C LYS A 90 4.45 8.77 -2.33
N ASP A 91 5.15 7.83 -2.96
CA ASP A 91 6.33 8.12 -3.80
C ASP A 91 5.96 9.03 -5.00
N GLU A 92 4.77 8.83 -5.58
CA GLU A 92 4.27 9.63 -6.71
C GLU A 92 3.84 11.05 -6.30
N GLN A 93 3.40 11.25 -5.06
CA GLN A 93 3.00 12.56 -4.52
C GLN A 93 4.21 13.46 -4.17
N LYS A 94 5.38 12.88 -3.89
CA LYS A 94 6.57 13.66 -3.56
C LYS A 94 7.28 14.21 -4.80
N SER A 95 7.18 13.52 -5.94
CA SER A 95 7.86 13.94 -7.17
C SER A 95 7.22 15.17 -7.85
N SER A 96 5.92 15.45 -7.64
CA SER A 96 5.28 16.65 -8.21
C SER A 96 5.46 17.93 -7.38
N SER A 97 6.04 17.86 -6.19
CA SER A 97 6.21 19.04 -5.31
C SER A 97 7.62 19.63 -5.32
N GLU A 98 8.57 19.04 -6.06
CA GLU A 98 9.96 19.53 -6.18
C GLU A 98 10.29 20.14 -7.56
N ALA A 99 9.27 20.48 -8.37
CA ALA A 99 9.45 21.22 -9.63
C ALA A 99 9.12 22.72 -9.53
N SER A 100 8.94 23.25 -8.31
CA SER A 100 8.74 24.68 -8.08
C SER A 100 9.67 25.19 -7.00
N SER A 101 10.95 25.36 -7.33
CA SER A 101 11.75 26.53 -6.95
C SER A 101 13.18 26.39 -7.46
N SER A 102 13.71 27.49 -8.02
CA SER A 102 15.10 27.68 -8.46
C SER A 102 15.56 26.93 -9.71
N ALA A 103 15.01 27.34 -10.86
CA ALA A 103 15.90 27.61 -11.98
C ALA A 103 16.68 28.90 -11.63
N PRO A 104 18.01 28.87 -11.36
CA PRO A 104 18.77 30.10 -11.38
C PRO A 104 18.73 30.61 -12.82
N LEU A 105 18.15 31.80 -13.02
CA LEU A 105 18.30 32.53 -14.25
C LEU A 105 19.79 32.60 -14.56
N ILE A 106 20.13 32.12 -15.75
CA ILE A 106 21.35 32.47 -16.46
C ILE A 106 21.59 33.98 -16.32
N ASP A 107 22.70 34.37 -15.70
CA ASP A 107 23.34 35.65 -16.00
C ASP A 107 24.70 35.31 -16.63
N MET A 108 24.63 35.10 -17.93
CA MET A 108 25.79 35.05 -18.79
C MET A 108 26.13 36.51 -19.12
N THR A 109 26.87 37.17 -18.25
CA THR A 109 27.47 38.47 -18.55
C THR A 109 28.99 38.32 -18.60
N PRO A 110 29.60 38.29 -19.80
CA PRO A 110 31.03 38.49 -19.95
C PRO A 110 31.30 40.00 -20.02
N GLU A 111 32.15 40.54 -19.14
CA GLU A 111 32.67 41.89 -19.34
C GLU A 111 34.18 41.95 -19.02
N MET A 112 34.93 42.13 -20.11
CA MET A 112 36.32 42.60 -20.33
C MET A 112 37.39 42.43 -19.26
#